data_AF-A0A9D1CBM2-F1
#
_entry.id   AF-A0A9D1CBM2-F1
#
_cell.length_a   1.000
_cell.length_b   1.000
_cell.length_c   1.000
_cell.angle_alpha   90.00
_cell.angle_beta   90.00
_cell.angle_gamma   90.00
#
_symmetry.space_group_name_H-M   'P 1'
#
loop_
_entity.id
_entity.type
_entity.pdbx_description
1 polymer ?
#
loop_
_entity_poly.entity_id
_entity_poly.type
_entity_poly.pdbx_seq_one_letter_code
_entity_poly.pdbx_strand_id
1 'polypeptide(L)'
;MEVKLLAAIQLVEKTMSCVILKFWAWVVLAFCFVAATLIGAGVGLIGNAFELHSTLPAEIGSVIGFCVCGYLAFVVRGTTMLPRRVGHIRVLVDQLNEATIFSSQEQLSRYKDALATYFGDGTKLVRVERKIRQGLVLIYTDRCRSERFCFGNSFLTTLVNSGVNVLTAFQAEIILAYVIKTASPETVDLAAKKGLLLFAQEVNAFSKPLWIVNSFMYVGLILLYSVVLYPLAWVDGIVPFEMGLWVNVFAMVFAWILKATFLESVVVAALIPVFFSRVNGQEVRSEDIKTFSQLEALFDAEK
;
A
#
# COMPACT_ATOMS: atom_id res chain seq x y z
N MET A 1 -18.22 -12.21 13.24
CA MET A 1 -16.85 -12.16 13.77
C MET A 1 -16.37 -10.73 13.66
N GLU A 2 -16.08 -10.10 14.80
CA GLU A 2 -15.81 -8.66 14.87
C GLU A 2 -14.33 -8.38 14.60
N VAL A 3 -14.06 -7.29 13.90
CA VAL A 3 -12.71 -6.77 13.74
C VAL A 3 -12.22 -6.29 15.10
N LYS A 4 -11.21 -6.96 15.66
CA LYS A 4 -10.60 -6.57 16.93
C LYS A 4 -9.49 -5.55 16.69
N LEU A 5 -9.87 -4.29 16.45
CA LEU A 5 -8.92 -3.21 16.16
C LEU A 5 -7.88 -3.02 17.27
N LEU A 6 -8.28 -3.14 18.54
CA LEU A 6 -7.37 -3.04 19.68
C LEU A 6 -6.27 -4.12 19.64
N ALA A 7 -6.64 -5.36 19.31
CA ALA A 7 -5.67 -6.45 19.19
C ALA A 7 -4.70 -6.21 18.02
N ALA A 8 -5.19 -5.62 16.92
CA ALA A 8 -4.34 -5.25 15.78
C ALA A 8 -3.33 -4.15 16.15
N ILE A 9 -3.76 -3.14 16.91
CA ILE A 9 -2.88 -2.07 17.40
C ILE A 9 -1.81 -2.67 18.32
N GLN A 10 -2.19 -3.52 19.26
CA GLN A 10 -1.25 -4.22 20.15
C GLN A 10 -0.26 -5.11 19.38
N LEU A 11 -0.72 -5.77 18.31
CA LEU A 11 0.17 -6.57 17.47
C LEU A 11 1.19 -5.69 16.74
N VAL A 12 0.76 -4.55 16.19
CA VAL A 12 1.66 -3.58 15.54
C VAL A 12 2.64 -2.96 16.53
N GLU A 13 2.20 -2.68 17.76
CA GLU A 13 3.05 -2.21 18.85
C GLU A 13 4.13 -3.24 19.21
N LYS A 14 3.79 -4.53 19.26
CA LYS A 14 4.77 -5.61 19.46
C LYS A 14 5.79 -5.67 18.33
N THR A 15 5.42 -5.30 17.10
CA THR A 15 6.30 -5.30 15.91
C THR A 15 6.85 -3.91 15.55
N MET A 16 6.84 -2.97 16.49
CA MET A 16 7.13 -1.55 16.23
C MET A 16 8.53 -1.32 15.65
N SER A 17 9.52 -2.15 16.00
CA SER A 17 10.89 -2.06 15.44
C SER A 17 10.88 -2.11 13.90
N CYS A 18 10.04 -2.97 13.33
CA CYS A 18 9.90 -3.10 11.87
C CYS A 18 9.12 -1.93 11.27
N VAL A 19 8.10 -1.44 11.98
CA VAL A 19 7.30 -0.28 11.56
C VAL A 19 8.17 0.98 11.50
N ILE A 20 9.08 1.16 12.46
CA ILE A 20 10.03 2.28 12.50
C ILE A 20 11.01 2.22 11.32
N LEU A 21 11.52 1.04 10.95
CA LEU A 21 12.34 0.92 9.74
C LEU A 21 11.58 1.31 8.48
N LYS A 22 10.31 0.88 8.38
CA LYS A 22 9.43 1.28 7.29
C LYS A 22 9.21 2.81 7.31
N PHE A 23 9.01 3.39 8.49
CA PHE A 23 8.80 4.83 8.68
C PHE A 23 9.95 5.65 8.10
N TRP A 24 11.19 5.32 8.44
CA TRP A 24 12.37 6.05 7.95
C TRP A 24 12.46 6.09 6.43
N ALA A 25 12.14 4.98 5.75
CA ALA A 25 12.13 4.96 4.29
C ALA A 25 11.08 5.91 3.69
N TRP A 26 9.92 6.04 4.33
CA TRP A 26 8.90 6.99 3.91
C TRP A 26 9.23 8.44 4.27
N VAL A 27 9.89 8.67 5.40
CA VAL A 27 10.38 10.00 5.80
C VAL A 27 11.38 10.52 4.78
N VAL A 28 12.35 9.70 4.35
CA VAL A 28 13.29 10.06 3.27
C VAL A 28 12.53 10.47 2.01
N LEU A 29 11.48 9.73 1.65
CA LEU A 29 10.65 10.08 0.50
C LEU A 29 9.91 11.43 0.68
N ALA A 30 9.40 11.73 1.87
CA ALA A 30 8.80 13.04 2.18
C ALA A 30 9.78 14.18 1.88
N PHE A 31 11.00 14.03 2.39
CA PHE A 31 12.04 15.03 2.19
C PHE A 31 12.47 15.11 0.73
N CYS A 32 12.46 14.02 -0.04
CA CYS A 32 12.66 14.07 -1.49
C CYS A 32 11.58 14.91 -2.18
N PHE A 33 10.31 14.78 -1.81
CA PHE A 33 9.24 15.63 -2.36
C PHE A 33 9.47 17.10 -2.05
N VAL A 34 9.74 17.43 -0.78
CA VAL A 34 10.02 18.82 -0.37
C VAL A 34 11.23 19.38 -1.11
N ALA A 35 12.34 18.64 -1.16
CA ALA A 35 13.56 19.06 -1.86
C ALA A 35 13.33 19.25 -3.36
N ALA A 36 12.63 18.32 -4.02
CA ALA A 36 12.35 18.42 -5.45
C ALA A 36 11.45 19.63 -5.77
N THR A 37 10.44 19.90 -4.93
CA THR A 37 9.62 21.11 -5.06
C THR A 37 10.45 22.38 -4.90
N LEU A 38 11.32 22.45 -3.89
CA LEU A 38 12.18 23.63 -3.65
C LEU A 38 13.21 23.83 -4.76
N ILE A 39 13.82 22.76 -5.27
CA ILE A 39 14.74 22.81 -6.42
C ILE A 39 13.98 23.30 -7.66
N GLY A 40 12.78 22.78 -7.90
CA GLY A 40 11.90 23.23 -8.98
C GLY A 40 11.57 24.71 -8.88
N ALA A 41 11.23 25.20 -7.69
CA ALA A 41 11.01 26.61 -7.41
C ALA A 41 12.24 27.45 -7.77
N GLY A 42 13.43 27.02 -7.30
CA GLY A 42 14.69 27.70 -7.55
C GLY A 42 15.04 27.81 -9.04
N VAL A 43 14.84 26.73 -9.81
CA VAL A 43 15.04 26.74 -11.27
C VAL A 43 14.08 27.71 -11.94
N GLY A 44 12.81 27.72 -11.51
CA GLY A 44 11.81 28.66 -12.01
C GLY A 44 12.17 30.12 -11.75
N LEU A 45 12.72 30.43 -10.58
CA LEU A 45 13.19 31.78 -10.22
C LEU A 45 14.38 32.23 -11.08
N ILE A 46 15.32 31.34 -11.42
CA ILE A 46 16.46 31.65 -12.30
C ILE A 46 15.97 31.97 -13.72
N GLY A 47 14.99 31.22 -14.23
CA GLY A 47 14.38 31.51 -15.54
C GLY A 47 13.67 32.86 -15.59
N ASN A 48 13.19 33.33 -14.44
CA ASN A 48 12.45 34.58 -14.29
C ASN A 48 13.34 35.84 -14.23
N ALA A 49 14.61 35.68 -13.86
CA ALA A 49 15.58 36.79 -13.85
C ALA A 49 15.81 37.41 -15.24
N PHE A 50 15.35 36.75 -16.31
CA PHE A 50 15.52 37.22 -17.68
C PHE A 50 14.38 38.06 -18.23
N GLU A 51 13.11 37.98 -17.76
CA GLU A 51 12.04 38.74 -18.47
C GLU A 51 10.68 38.98 -17.78
N LEU A 52 10.35 38.44 -16.59
CA LEU A 52 9.03 38.67 -15.95
C LEU A 52 9.14 39.02 -14.45
N HIS A 53 8.49 40.10 -14.01
CA HIS A 53 8.30 40.40 -12.58
C HIS A 53 7.17 39.56 -11.95
N SER A 54 7.06 38.27 -12.29
CA SER A 54 5.93 37.41 -11.89
C SER A 54 6.40 36.18 -11.12
N THR A 55 5.74 35.78 -10.03
CA THR A 55 6.07 34.56 -9.27
C THR A 55 5.70 33.25 -10.00
N LEU A 56 4.99 33.34 -11.13
CA LEU A 56 4.44 32.21 -11.86
C LEU A 56 5.48 31.15 -12.31
N PRO A 57 6.69 31.52 -12.81
CA PRO A 57 7.68 30.51 -13.21
C PRO A 57 8.19 29.66 -12.04
N ALA A 58 8.25 30.23 -10.83
CA ALA A 58 8.64 29.49 -9.63
C ALA A 58 7.57 28.47 -9.21
N GLU A 59 6.29 28.84 -9.30
CA GLU A 59 5.18 27.92 -9.01
C GLU A 59 5.13 26.76 -10.02
N ILE A 60 5.29 27.05 -11.31
CA ILE A 60 5.35 26.02 -12.35
C ILE A 60 6.55 25.10 -12.13
N GLY A 61 7.73 25.66 -11.84
CA GLY A 61 8.92 24.89 -11.52
C GLY A 61 8.71 23.97 -10.31
N SER A 62 8.04 24.46 -9.28
CA SER A 62 7.69 23.69 -8.07
C SER A 62 6.76 22.51 -8.38
N VAL A 63 5.74 22.71 -9.22
CA VAL A 63 4.82 21.66 -9.67
C VAL A 63 5.56 20.62 -10.50
N ILE A 64 6.43 21.04 -11.42
CA ILE A 64 7.24 20.12 -12.24
C ILE A 64 8.16 19.29 -11.33
N GLY A 65 8.85 19.93 -10.38
CA GLY A 65 9.71 19.24 -9.41
C GLY A 65 8.95 18.19 -8.60
N PHE A 66 7.76 18.55 -8.09
CA PHE A 66 6.89 17.62 -7.37
C PHE A 66 6.45 16.44 -8.23
N CYS A 67 6.01 16.69 -9.46
CA CYS A 67 5.56 15.66 -10.41
C CYS A 67 6.69 14.71 -10.80
N VAL A 68 7.89 15.23 -11.07
CA VAL A 68 9.08 14.43 -11.38
C VAL A 68 9.45 13.54 -10.19
N CYS A 69 9.44 14.09 -8.97
CA CYS A 69 9.68 13.28 -7.77
C CYS A 69 8.61 12.18 -7.60
N GLY A 70 7.34 12.49 -7.86
CA GLY A 70 6.25 11.52 -7.83
C GLY A 70 6.43 10.39 -8.85
N TYR A 71 6.85 10.73 -10.07
CA TYR A 71 7.16 9.75 -11.11
C TYR A 71 8.32 8.84 -10.71
N LEU A 72 9.43 9.41 -10.21
CA LEU A 72 10.58 8.62 -9.74
C LEU A 72 10.20 7.72 -8.56
N ALA A 73 9.42 8.23 -7.61
CA ALA A 73 8.90 7.45 -6.49
C ALA A 73 8.03 6.28 -6.95
N PHE A 74 7.21 6.48 -7.99
CA PHE A 74 6.40 5.44 -8.60
C PHE A 74 7.27 4.34 -9.24
N VAL A 75 8.32 4.71 -9.97
CA VAL A 75 9.25 3.75 -10.61
C VAL A 75 10.00 2.92 -9.56
N VAL A 76 10.50 3.56 -8.50
CA VAL A 76 11.33 2.93 -7.45
C VAL A 76 10.49 2.16 -6.41
N ARG A 77 9.17 2.37 -6.39
CA ARG A 77 8.25 1.72 -5.44
C ARG A 77 8.36 0.20 -5.43
N GLY A 78 8.40 -0.42 -6.62
CA GLY A 78 8.39 -1.88 -6.76
C GLY A 78 9.63 -2.55 -6.16
N THR A 79 10.80 -1.93 -6.31
CA THR A 79 12.08 -2.50 -5.86
C THR A 79 12.40 -2.18 -4.41
N THR A 80 11.91 -1.06 -3.88
CA THR A 80 12.29 -0.60 -2.54
C THR A 80 11.19 -0.76 -1.50
N MET A 81 9.95 -0.38 -1.82
CA MET A 81 8.86 -0.39 -0.84
C MET A 81 8.24 -1.77 -0.67
N LEU A 82 8.18 -2.56 -1.75
CA LEU A 82 7.53 -3.86 -1.70
C LEU A 82 8.26 -4.86 -0.80
N PRO A 83 9.60 -5.04 -0.87
CA PRO A 83 10.31 -5.91 0.07
C PRO A 83 10.10 -5.51 1.53
N ARG A 84 10.03 -4.19 1.80
CA ARG A 84 9.77 -3.66 3.15
C ARG A 84 8.37 -4.02 3.67
N ARG A 85 7.36 -4.00 2.79
CA ARG A 85 6.00 -4.45 3.13
C ARG A 85 5.98 -5.94 3.47
N VAL A 86 6.65 -6.77 2.66
CA VAL A 86 6.75 -8.23 2.89
C VAL A 86 7.45 -8.57 4.19
N GLY A 87 8.58 -7.91 4.47
CA GLY A 87 9.31 -8.10 5.73
C GLY A 87 8.40 -7.84 6.94
N HIS A 88 7.61 -6.77 6.89
CA HIS A 88 6.66 -6.46 7.95
C HIS A 88 5.53 -7.50 8.07
N ILE A 89 4.96 -7.93 6.93
CA ILE A 89 3.90 -8.96 6.90
C ILE A 89 4.40 -10.27 7.51
N ARG A 90 5.64 -10.70 7.21
CA ARG A 90 6.22 -11.91 7.81
C ARG A 90 6.25 -11.82 9.33
N VAL A 91 6.77 -10.71 9.87
CA VAL A 91 6.86 -10.53 11.33
C VAL A 91 5.47 -10.47 11.96
N LEU A 92 4.49 -9.85 11.31
CA LEU A 92 3.09 -9.87 11.77
C LEU A 92 2.51 -11.29 11.82
N VAL A 93 2.75 -12.11 10.78
CA VAL A 93 2.27 -13.49 10.71
C VAL A 93 2.94 -14.36 11.78
N ASP A 94 4.25 -14.23 11.94
CA ASP A 94 5.01 -14.97 12.96
C ASP A 94 4.55 -14.59 14.37
N GLN A 95 4.32 -13.30 14.65
CA GLN A 95 3.92 -12.81 15.98
C GLN A 95 2.44 -13.05 16.31
N LEU A 96 1.61 -13.43 15.33
CA LEU A 96 0.15 -13.48 15.48
C LEU A 96 -0.34 -14.47 16.54
N ASN A 97 0.31 -15.63 16.65
CA ASN A 97 -0.07 -16.70 17.59
C ASN A 97 0.95 -16.89 18.73
N GLU A 98 2.00 -16.06 18.77
CA GLU A 98 3.09 -16.23 19.73
C GLU A 98 2.80 -15.53 21.05
N ALA A 99 2.98 -16.27 22.15
CA ALA A 99 2.79 -15.75 23.51
C ALA A 99 3.92 -14.79 23.91
N THR A 100 5.14 -15.04 23.42
CA THR A 100 6.32 -14.22 23.68
C THR A 100 6.56 -13.21 22.56
N ILE A 101 6.89 -11.98 22.94
CA ILE A 101 7.25 -10.92 21.99
C ILE A 101 8.68 -11.19 21.52
N PHE A 102 8.90 -11.26 20.21
CA PHE A 102 10.25 -11.41 19.65
C PHE A 102 11.13 -10.23 20.05
N SER A 103 12.40 -10.49 20.31
CA SER A 103 13.38 -9.42 20.55
C SER A 103 13.54 -8.54 19.30
N SER A 104 13.95 -7.28 19.47
CA SER A 104 14.10 -6.36 18.33
C SER A 104 15.08 -6.88 17.26
N GLN A 105 16.14 -7.59 17.66
CA GLN A 105 17.10 -8.19 16.73
C GLN A 105 16.49 -9.35 15.92
N GLU A 106 15.71 -10.22 16.57
CA GLU A 106 15.02 -11.32 15.90
C GLU A 106 13.98 -10.80 14.90
N GLN A 107 13.21 -9.77 15.27
CA GLN A 107 12.27 -9.12 14.37
C GLN A 107 12.96 -8.58 13.13
N LEU A 108 14.10 -7.90 13.32
CA LEU A 108 14.88 -7.31 12.23
C LEU A 108 15.52 -8.36 11.32
N SER A 109 16.00 -9.48 11.87
CA SER A 109 16.52 -10.59 11.06
C SER A 109 15.40 -11.17 10.19
N ARG A 110 14.28 -11.57 10.80
CA ARG A 110 13.12 -12.14 10.08
C ARG A 110 12.61 -11.18 9.00
N TYR A 111 12.52 -9.89 9.32
CA TYR A 111 12.12 -8.84 8.38
C TYR A 111 13.02 -8.80 7.14
N LYS A 112 14.35 -8.81 7.33
CA LYS A 112 15.33 -8.76 6.23
C LYS A 112 15.34 -10.05 5.42
N ASP A 113 15.24 -11.18 6.10
CA ASP A 113 15.35 -12.51 5.47
C ASP A 113 14.09 -12.87 4.67
N ALA A 114 12.96 -12.18 4.89
CA ALA A 114 11.66 -12.52 4.31
C ALA A 114 11.69 -12.62 2.78
N LEU A 115 12.37 -11.68 2.12
CA LEU A 115 12.47 -11.68 0.66
C LEU A 115 13.23 -12.92 0.17
N ALA A 116 14.41 -13.18 0.73
CA ALA A 116 15.26 -14.29 0.35
C ALA A 116 14.62 -15.66 0.67
N THR A 117 13.96 -15.78 1.83
CA THR A 117 13.36 -17.04 2.29
C THR A 117 12.21 -17.49 1.38
N TYR A 118 11.33 -16.59 0.97
CA TYR A 118 10.12 -16.97 0.25
C TYR A 118 10.18 -16.67 -1.25
N PHE A 119 10.75 -15.55 -1.64
CA PHE A 119 10.70 -15.09 -3.03
C PHE A 119 12.06 -15.23 -3.74
N GLY A 120 13.16 -15.37 -3.00
CA GLY A 120 14.52 -15.41 -3.51
C GLY A 120 14.99 -14.04 -4.01
N ASP A 121 14.26 -13.48 -4.98
CA ASP A 121 14.53 -12.19 -5.61
C ASP A 121 13.29 -11.26 -5.59
N GLY A 122 13.55 -9.95 -5.63
CA GLY A 122 12.55 -8.89 -5.74
C GLY A 122 11.69 -9.03 -6.99
N THR A 123 12.25 -9.53 -8.10
CA THR A 123 11.51 -9.73 -9.35
C THR A 123 10.37 -10.73 -9.19
N LYS A 124 10.62 -11.85 -8.49
CA LYS A 124 9.59 -12.87 -8.22
C LYS A 124 8.50 -12.31 -7.32
N LEU A 125 8.88 -11.55 -6.30
CA LEU A 125 7.92 -10.89 -5.42
C LEU A 125 7.01 -9.90 -6.16
N VAL A 126 7.57 -9.01 -6.98
CA VAL A 126 6.80 -8.05 -7.79
C VAL A 126 5.86 -8.78 -8.76
N ARG A 127 6.31 -9.90 -9.35
CA ARG A 127 5.49 -10.72 -10.25
C ARG A 127 4.28 -11.32 -9.51
N VAL A 128 4.51 -11.95 -8.37
CA VAL A 128 3.46 -12.57 -7.55
C VAL A 128 2.46 -11.51 -7.06
N GLU A 129 2.94 -10.38 -6.54
CA GLU A 129 2.07 -9.29 -6.08
C GLU A 129 1.22 -8.75 -7.24
N ARG A 130 1.82 -8.59 -8.44
CA ARG A 130 1.09 -8.13 -9.64
C ARG A 130 -0.01 -9.11 -10.04
N LYS A 131 0.26 -10.42 -10.05
CA LYS A 131 -0.75 -11.45 -10.34
C LYS A 131 -1.88 -11.42 -9.31
N ILE A 132 -1.56 -11.32 -8.02
CA ILE A 132 -2.58 -11.20 -6.96
C ILE A 132 -3.46 -9.96 -7.17
N ARG A 133 -2.85 -8.78 -7.43
CA ARG A 133 -3.58 -7.53 -7.69
C ARG A 133 -4.48 -7.62 -8.92
N GLN A 134 -3.95 -8.15 -10.02
CA GLN A 134 -4.71 -8.34 -11.26
C GLN A 134 -5.91 -9.27 -11.03
N GLY A 135 -5.69 -10.37 -10.31
CA GLY A 135 -6.76 -11.30 -9.96
C GLY A 135 -7.81 -10.70 -9.03
N LEU A 136 -7.42 -9.85 -8.07
CA LEU A 136 -8.37 -9.07 -7.27
C LEU A 136 -9.21 -8.14 -8.14
N VAL A 137 -8.61 -7.45 -9.11
CA VAL A 137 -9.38 -6.63 -10.07
C VAL A 137 -10.39 -7.48 -10.83
N LEU A 138 -10.02 -8.69 -11.31
CA LEU A 138 -10.95 -9.59 -11.98
C LEU A 138 -12.13 -10.01 -11.09
N ILE A 139 -11.85 -10.35 -9.82
CA ILE A 139 -12.90 -10.71 -8.84
C ILE A 139 -13.91 -9.56 -8.68
N TYR A 140 -13.43 -8.33 -8.50
CA TYR A 140 -14.31 -7.17 -8.31
C TYR A 140 -15.02 -6.74 -9.59
N THR A 141 -14.35 -6.79 -10.74
CA THR A 141 -14.92 -6.44 -12.04
C THR A 141 -16.07 -7.39 -12.40
N ASP A 142 -15.88 -8.70 -12.23
CA ASP A 142 -16.93 -9.70 -12.44
C ASP A 142 -18.09 -9.48 -11.45
N ARG A 143 -17.77 -9.33 -10.16
CA ARG A 143 -18.77 -9.20 -9.09
C ARG A 143 -19.62 -7.94 -9.22
N CYS A 144 -18.99 -6.81 -9.53
CA CYS A 144 -19.69 -5.54 -9.73
C CYS A 144 -20.39 -5.45 -11.09
N ARG A 145 -20.23 -6.44 -11.97
CA ARG A 145 -20.69 -6.42 -13.37
C ARG A 145 -20.35 -5.08 -14.02
N SER A 146 -19.10 -4.62 -13.85
CA SER A 146 -18.68 -3.28 -14.25
C SER A 146 -18.90 -3.00 -15.74
N GLU A 147 -18.93 -4.05 -16.59
CA GLU A 147 -19.32 -4.00 -18.00
C GLU A 147 -20.68 -3.32 -18.24
N ARG A 148 -21.65 -3.48 -17.32
CA ARG A 148 -22.97 -2.84 -17.39
C ARG A 148 -22.91 -1.34 -17.13
N PHE A 149 -21.96 -0.89 -16.32
CA PHE A 149 -21.80 0.51 -15.93
C PHE A 149 -20.83 1.27 -16.85
N CYS A 150 -19.90 0.56 -17.49
CA CYS A 150 -18.91 1.17 -18.38
C CYS A 150 -19.45 1.41 -19.80
N PHE A 151 -20.68 0.96 -20.13
CA PHE A 151 -21.34 1.16 -21.43
C PHE A 151 -20.44 0.85 -22.65
N GLY A 152 -19.54 -0.14 -22.53
CA GLY A 152 -18.60 -0.50 -23.60
C GLY A 152 -17.43 0.49 -23.82
N ASN A 153 -17.28 1.53 -23.00
CA ASN A 153 -16.18 2.49 -23.11
C ASN A 153 -14.90 1.94 -22.44
N SER A 154 -13.85 1.74 -23.25
CA SER A 154 -12.55 1.23 -22.80
C SER A 154 -11.85 2.14 -21.77
N PHE A 155 -12.04 3.45 -21.87
CA PHE A 155 -11.47 4.41 -20.92
C PHE A 155 -12.13 4.28 -19.54
N LEU A 156 -13.47 4.21 -19.50
CA LEU A 156 -14.20 4.02 -18.24
C LEU A 156 -13.82 2.70 -17.57
N THR A 157 -13.73 1.62 -18.33
CA THR A 157 -13.28 0.32 -17.83
C THR A 157 -11.87 0.41 -17.24
N THR A 158 -10.96 1.11 -17.92
CA THR A 158 -9.58 1.29 -17.44
C THR A 158 -9.52 2.12 -16.16
N LEU A 159 -10.33 3.17 -16.06
CA LEU A 159 -10.40 4.04 -14.89
C LEU A 159 -11.01 3.30 -13.68
N VAL A 160 -12.09 2.55 -13.89
CA VAL A 160 -12.69 1.68 -12.86
C VAL A 160 -11.68 0.63 -12.39
N ASN A 161 -11.03 -0.08 -13.32
CA ASN A 161 -10.02 -1.09 -12.98
C ASN A 161 -8.84 -0.49 -12.20
N SER A 162 -8.40 0.70 -12.58
CA SER A 162 -7.34 1.42 -11.86
C SER A 162 -7.77 1.82 -10.46
N GLY A 163 -8.99 2.32 -10.30
CA GLY A 163 -9.57 2.65 -9.00
C GLY A 163 -9.68 1.42 -8.10
N VAL A 164 -10.19 0.30 -8.63
CA VAL A 164 -10.26 -0.99 -7.93
C VAL A 164 -8.87 -1.44 -7.51
N ASN A 165 -7.86 -1.38 -8.39
CA ASN A 165 -6.48 -1.77 -8.07
C ASN A 165 -5.88 -0.96 -6.89
N VAL A 166 -6.24 0.31 -6.75
CA VAL A 166 -5.83 1.13 -5.59
C VAL A 166 -6.53 0.66 -4.32
N LEU A 167 -7.83 0.37 -4.40
CA LEU A 167 -8.65 -0.06 -3.25
C LEU A 167 -8.31 -1.49 -2.77
N THR A 168 -7.88 -2.37 -3.68
CA THR A 168 -7.53 -3.76 -3.38
C THR A 168 -6.09 -3.95 -2.88
N ALA A 169 -5.33 -2.86 -2.72
CA ALA A 169 -3.93 -2.93 -2.30
C ALA A 169 -3.74 -3.67 -0.97
N PHE A 170 -4.59 -3.43 0.03
CA PHE A 170 -4.49 -4.11 1.33
C PHE A 170 -4.90 -5.59 1.26
N GLN A 171 -5.80 -5.94 0.34
CA GLN A 171 -6.23 -7.32 0.12
C GLN A 171 -5.11 -8.15 -0.48
N ALA A 172 -4.33 -7.56 -1.39
CA ALA A 172 -3.14 -8.21 -1.91
C ALA A 172 -2.13 -8.53 -0.79
N GLU A 173 -1.96 -7.65 0.19
CA GLU A 173 -1.08 -7.87 1.35
C GLU A 173 -1.57 -9.01 2.25
N ILE A 174 -2.89 -9.17 2.41
CA ILE A 174 -3.48 -10.25 3.21
C ILE A 174 -3.32 -11.60 2.51
N ILE A 175 -3.50 -11.65 1.19
CA ILE A 175 -3.22 -12.86 0.40
C ILE A 175 -1.72 -13.18 0.46
N LEU A 176 -0.86 -12.16 0.44
CA LEU A 176 0.58 -12.37 0.58
C LEU A 176 0.95 -12.90 1.98
N ALA A 177 0.26 -12.47 3.03
CA ALA A 177 0.39 -13.05 4.37
C ALA A 177 0.02 -14.54 4.37
N TYR A 178 -1.02 -14.93 3.64
CA TYR A 178 -1.40 -16.34 3.48
C TYR A 178 -0.32 -17.13 2.74
N VAL A 179 0.28 -16.56 1.69
CA VAL A 179 1.40 -17.17 0.96
C VAL A 179 2.58 -17.39 1.90
N ILE A 180 2.99 -16.38 2.68
CA ILE A 180 4.11 -16.50 3.63
C ILE A 180 3.84 -17.58 4.69
N LYS A 181 2.59 -17.72 5.12
CA LYS A 181 2.19 -18.73 6.11
C LYS A 181 2.20 -20.16 5.56
N THR A 182 1.91 -20.35 4.28
CA THR A 182 1.58 -21.67 3.71
C THR A 182 2.56 -22.18 2.66
N ALA A 183 3.31 -21.30 2.01
CA ALA A 183 4.16 -21.64 0.88
C ALA A 183 5.61 -21.91 1.29
N SER A 184 6.23 -22.84 0.58
CA SER A 184 7.69 -22.90 0.42
C SER A 184 8.11 -22.01 -0.76
N PRO A 185 9.40 -21.62 -0.88
CA PRO A 185 9.87 -20.80 -1.99
C PRO A 185 9.58 -21.36 -3.39
N GLU A 186 9.46 -22.68 -3.54
CA GLU A 186 9.10 -23.33 -4.82
C GLU A 186 7.59 -23.30 -5.13
N THR A 187 6.74 -23.16 -4.11
CA THR A 187 5.27 -23.28 -4.23
C THR A 187 4.52 -21.96 -4.12
N VAL A 188 5.25 -20.83 -4.12
CA VAL A 188 4.70 -19.48 -3.95
C VAL A 188 3.56 -19.16 -4.92
N ASP A 189 3.72 -19.45 -6.22
CA ASP A 189 2.69 -19.15 -7.21
C ASP A 189 1.41 -19.97 -6.99
N LEU A 190 1.56 -21.24 -6.57
CA LEU A 190 0.43 -22.11 -6.26
C LEU A 190 -0.30 -21.65 -4.99
N ALA A 191 0.45 -21.25 -3.95
CA ALA A 191 -0.13 -20.70 -2.73
C ALA A 191 -0.83 -19.36 -2.99
N ALA A 192 -0.28 -18.52 -3.87
CA ALA A 192 -0.89 -17.25 -4.27
C ALA A 192 -2.20 -17.49 -5.04
N LYS A 193 -2.20 -18.42 -6.00
CA LYS A 193 -3.40 -18.88 -6.71
C LYS A 193 -4.45 -19.38 -5.71
N LYS A 194 -4.09 -20.29 -4.80
CA LYS A 194 -5.01 -20.84 -3.78
C LYS A 194 -5.57 -19.75 -2.87
N GLY A 195 -4.73 -18.87 -2.34
CA GLY A 195 -5.17 -17.78 -1.46
C GLY A 195 -6.13 -16.81 -2.15
N LEU A 196 -5.89 -16.53 -3.43
CA LEU A 196 -6.77 -15.68 -4.24
C LEU A 196 -8.13 -16.34 -4.53
N LEU A 197 -8.16 -17.64 -4.83
CA LEU A 197 -9.41 -18.38 -5.03
C LEU A 197 -10.24 -18.45 -3.74
N LEU A 198 -9.60 -18.67 -2.59
CA LEU A 198 -10.25 -18.61 -1.29
C LEU A 198 -10.79 -17.20 -0.97
N PHE A 199 -10.05 -16.16 -1.35
CA PHE A 199 -10.55 -14.79 -1.23
C PHE A 199 -11.77 -14.51 -2.11
N ALA A 200 -11.79 -15.03 -3.35
CA ALA A 200 -12.94 -14.89 -4.24
C ALA A 200 -14.23 -15.46 -3.62
N GLN A 201 -14.13 -16.62 -2.97
CA GLN A 201 -15.27 -17.27 -2.31
C GLN A 201 -15.82 -16.46 -1.13
N GLU A 202 -14.93 -15.88 -0.33
CA GLU A 202 -15.30 -15.14 0.89
C GLU A 202 -15.43 -13.62 0.68
N VAL A 203 -15.40 -13.14 -0.57
CA VAL A 203 -15.37 -11.69 -0.88
C VAL A 203 -16.52 -10.91 -0.23
N ASN A 204 -17.73 -11.48 -0.20
CA ASN A 204 -18.90 -10.85 0.39
C ASN A 204 -18.77 -10.77 1.92
N ALA A 205 -18.26 -11.82 2.55
CA ALA A 205 -18.03 -11.85 3.99
C ALA A 205 -16.92 -10.89 4.43
N PHE A 206 -15.97 -10.61 3.53
CA PHE A 206 -14.86 -9.70 3.78
C PHE A 206 -15.22 -8.21 3.66
N SER A 207 -16.34 -7.89 3.03
CA SER A 207 -16.78 -6.50 2.78
C SER A 207 -16.92 -5.65 4.05
N LYS A 208 -17.62 -6.16 5.08
CA LYS A 208 -17.86 -5.42 6.33
C LYS A 208 -16.56 -5.13 7.10
N PRO A 209 -15.69 -6.12 7.39
CA PRO A 209 -14.38 -5.86 8.01
C PRO A 209 -13.55 -4.83 7.25
N LEU A 210 -13.51 -4.95 5.92
CA LEU A 210 -12.76 -4.06 5.07
C LEU A 210 -13.24 -2.60 5.18
N TRP A 211 -14.56 -2.39 5.16
CA TRP A 211 -15.14 -1.06 5.32
C TRP A 211 -14.80 -0.43 6.66
N ILE A 212 -14.96 -1.16 7.77
CA ILE A 212 -14.66 -0.66 9.13
C ILE A 212 -13.20 -0.23 9.24
N VAL A 213 -12.29 -1.08 8.78
CA VAL A 213 -10.85 -0.85 8.88
C VAL A 213 -10.39 0.28 7.96
N ASN A 214 -10.94 0.37 6.74
CA ASN A 214 -10.66 1.48 5.83
C ASN A 214 -11.21 2.81 6.37
N SER A 215 -12.41 2.81 6.94
CA SER A 215 -12.98 4.02 7.57
C SER A 215 -12.08 4.52 8.70
N PHE A 216 -11.61 3.62 9.58
CA PHE A 216 -10.63 3.98 10.62
C PHE A 216 -9.37 4.62 10.04
N MET A 217 -8.80 4.02 8.98
CA MET A 217 -7.60 4.52 8.34
C MET A 217 -7.79 5.91 7.68
N TYR A 218 -8.91 6.15 6.99
CA TYR A 218 -9.14 7.43 6.32
C TYR A 218 -9.56 8.54 7.29
N VAL A 219 -10.34 8.22 8.33
CA VAL A 219 -10.58 9.16 9.44
C VAL A 219 -9.26 9.52 10.13
N GLY A 220 -8.41 8.52 10.37
CA GLY A 220 -7.06 8.74 10.89
C GLY A 220 -6.20 9.62 9.98
N LEU A 221 -6.29 9.46 8.66
CA LEU A 221 -5.59 10.33 7.70
C LEU A 221 -6.02 11.80 7.81
N ILE A 222 -7.32 12.06 7.93
CA ILE A 222 -7.85 13.42 8.09
C ILE A 222 -7.33 14.03 9.39
N LEU A 223 -7.36 13.27 10.48
CA LEU A 223 -6.80 13.71 11.77
C LEU A 223 -5.30 13.99 11.69
N LEU A 224 -4.53 13.10 11.07
CA LEU A 224 -3.09 13.28 10.87
C LEU A 224 -2.79 14.52 10.03
N TYR A 225 -3.58 14.75 8.97
CA TYR A 225 -3.48 15.97 8.16
C TYR A 225 -3.71 17.21 9.02
N SER A 226 -4.79 17.27 9.80
CA SER A 226 -5.08 18.41 10.67
C SER A 226 -3.97 18.66 11.70
N VAL A 227 -3.41 17.60 12.29
CA VAL A 227 -2.32 17.71 13.28
C VAL A 227 -1.03 18.20 12.63
N VAL A 228 -0.69 17.74 11.43
CA VAL A 228 0.54 18.10 10.72
C VAL A 228 0.42 19.47 10.04
N LEU A 229 -0.79 19.89 9.67
CA LEU A 229 -1.03 21.20 9.07
C LEU A 229 -0.63 22.34 10.02
N TYR A 230 -0.93 22.20 11.31
CA TYR A 230 -0.64 23.22 12.31
C TYR A 230 0.85 23.61 12.41
N PRO A 231 1.81 22.67 12.65
CA PRO A 231 3.22 23.02 12.69
C PRO A 231 3.77 23.51 11.35
N LEU A 232 3.23 23.04 10.21
CA LEU A 232 3.66 23.54 8.90
C LEU A 232 3.19 24.97 8.64
N ALA A 233 1.96 25.31 9.02
CA ALA A 233 1.47 26.69 8.96
C ALA A 233 2.25 27.62 9.90
N TRP A 234 2.70 27.11 11.05
CA TRP A 234 3.59 27.85 11.94
C TRP A 234 4.96 28.12 11.31
N VAL A 235 5.54 27.13 10.62
CA VAL A 235 6.80 27.31 9.87
C VAL A 235 6.63 28.35 8.75
N ASP A 236 5.52 28.31 8.01
CA ASP A 236 5.19 29.29 6.96
C ASP A 236 5.18 30.73 7.52
N GLY A 237 4.68 30.93 8.74
CA GLY A 237 4.67 32.26 9.38
C GLY A 237 6.04 32.81 9.81
N ILE A 238 7.10 32.00 9.77
CA ILE A 238 8.46 32.39 10.18
C ILE A 238 9.39 32.59 8.98
N VAL A 239 9.12 31.89 7.86
CA VAL A 239 9.96 32.00 6.68
C VAL A 239 9.74 33.34 5.95
N PRO A 240 10.79 33.92 5.33
CA PRO A 240 10.70 35.22 4.68
C PRO A 240 9.97 35.20 3.33
N PHE A 241 9.39 34.07 2.93
CA PHE A 241 8.67 33.87 1.69
C PHE A 241 7.36 33.12 1.94
N GLU A 242 6.31 33.44 1.20
CA GLU A 242 5.02 32.75 1.33
C GLU A 242 5.08 31.38 0.63
N MET A 243 4.78 30.29 1.36
CA MET A 243 4.63 28.98 0.73
C MET A 243 3.23 28.77 0.14
N GLY A 244 2.23 29.53 0.60
CA GLY A 244 0.87 29.52 0.07
C GLY A 244 0.25 28.11 0.05
N LEU A 245 -0.16 27.63 -1.12
CA LEU A 245 -0.77 26.31 -1.28
C LEU A 245 0.18 25.15 -0.90
N TRP A 246 1.50 25.36 -0.95
CA TRP A 246 2.48 24.31 -0.67
C TRP A 246 2.46 23.83 0.78
N VAL A 247 2.03 24.68 1.73
CA VAL A 247 1.82 24.26 3.14
C VAL A 247 0.84 23.09 3.21
N ASN A 248 -0.28 23.18 2.48
CA ASN A 248 -1.29 22.14 2.43
C ASN A 248 -0.78 20.89 1.69
N VAL A 249 -0.04 21.07 0.59
CA VAL A 249 0.56 19.95 -0.17
C VAL A 249 1.54 19.18 0.70
N PHE A 250 2.46 19.86 1.39
CA PHE A 250 3.41 19.21 2.29
C PHE A 250 2.70 18.55 3.47
N ALA A 251 1.71 19.21 4.08
CA ALA A 251 0.91 18.60 5.14
C ALA A 251 0.25 17.29 4.67
N MET A 252 -0.29 17.29 3.46
CA MET A 252 -0.89 16.10 2.85
C MET A 252 0.13 14.99 2.59
N VAL A 253 1.34 15.32 2.11
CA VAL A 253 2.42 14.35 1.89
C VAL A 253 2.86 13.70 3.19
N PHE A 254 3.12 14.50 4.24
CA PHE A 254 3.52 13.99 5.55
C PHE A 254 2.41 13.16 6.21
N ALA A 255 1.15 13.61 6.13
CA ALA A 255 0.01 12.85 6.62
C ALA A 255 -0.16 11.52 5.87
N TRP A 256 0.02 11.52 4.55
CA TRP A 256 -0.03 10.32 3.73
C TRP A 256 1.06 9.32 4.14
N ILE A 257 2.27 9.79 4.45
CA ILE A 257 3.37 8.93 4.93
C ILE A 257 3.07 8.30 6.28
N LEU A 258 2.52 9.07 7.22
CA LEU A 258 2.11 8.56 8.53
C LEU A 258 0.99 7.52 8.36
N LYS A 259 0.01 7.78 7.50
CA LYS A 259 -1.02 6.81 7.12
C LYS A 259 -0.39 5.54 6.52
N ALA A 260 0.49 5.67 5.53
CA ALA A 260 1.14 4.56 4.83
C ALA A 260 2.02 3.70 5.75
N THR A 261 2.56 4.32 6.80
CA THR A 261 3.45 3.65 7.74
C THR A 261 2.68 2.98 8.86
N PHE A 262 1.83 3.72 9.58
CA PHE A 262 1.21 3.25 10.81
C PHE A 262 -0.18 2.69 10.55
N LEU A 263 -1.06 3.48 9.92
CA LEU A 263 -2.45 3.07 9.74
C LEU A 263 -2.58 1.87 8.78
N GLU A 264 -1.81 1.83 7.70
CA GLU A 264 -1.77 0.66 6.81
C GLU A 264 -1.27 -0.60 7.53
N SER A 265 -0.31 -0.47 8.46
CA SER A 265 0.16 -1.61 9.26
C SER A 265 -0.93 -2.16 10.17
N VAL A 266 -1.69 -1.27 10.82
CA VAL A 266 -2.83 -1.66 11.68
C VAL A 266 -3.94 -2.31 10.85
N VAL A 267 -4.22 -1.76 9.66
CA VAL A 267 -5.21 -2.31 8.72
C VAL A 267 -4.87 -3.76 8.36
N VAL A 268 -3.63 -4.00 7.96
CA VAL A 268 -3.16 -5.33 7.56
C VAL A 268 -3.15 -6.28 8.76
N ALA A 269 -2.65 -5.84 9.91
CA ALA A 269 -2.68 -6.61 11.16
C ALA A 269 -4.09 -6.98 11.63
N ALA A 270 -5.08 -6.13 11.37
CA ALA A 270 -6.49 -6.39 11.69
C ALA A 270 -7.15 -7.39 10.73
N LEU A 271 -6.74 -7.37 9.46
CA LEU A 271 -7.38 -8.15 8.40
C LEU A 271 -6.76 -9.54 8.22
N ILE A 272 -5.48 -9.74 8.51
CA ILE A 272 -4.81 -11.06 8.44
C ILE A 272 -5.56 -12.11 9.28
N PRO A 273 -5.88 -11.88 10.57
CA PRO A 273 -6.53 -12.90 11.40
C PRO A 273 -7.96 -13.18 10.94
N VAL A 274 -8.67 -12.16 10.46
CA VAL A 274 -10.01 -12.28 9.89
C VAL A 274 -9.97 -13.19 8.66
N PHE A 275 -9.02 -12.96 7.75
CA PHE A 275 -8.85 -13.80 6.57
C PHE A 275 -8.44 -15.23 6.95
N PHE A 276 -7.42 -15.41 7.79
CA PHE A 276 -6.95 -16.73 8.21
C PHE A 276 -8.03 -17.55 8.90
N SER A 277 -8.84 -16.95 9.77
CA SER A 277 -9.95 -17.65 10.43
C SER A 277 -11.02 -18.16 9.46
N ARG A 278 -11.18 -17.49 8.32
CA ARG A 278 -12.19 -17.83 7.30
C ARG A 278 -11.70 -18.95 6.40
N VAL A 279 -10.47 -18.82 5.93
CA VAL A 279 -9.90 -19.76 4.97
C VAL A 279 -9.34 -21.04 5.62
N ASN A 280 -9.24 -21.08 6.96
CA ASN A 280 -8.71 -22.24 7.67
C ASN A 280 -9.61 -23.47 7.45
N GLY A 281 -9.04 -24.54 6.89
CA GLY A 281 -9.76 -25.78 6.60
C GLY A 281 -10.74 -25.69 5.42
N GLN A 282 -10.82 -24.56 4.71
CA GLN A 282 -11.63 -24.45 3.51
C GLN A 282 -10.90 -25.07 2.31
N GLU A 283 -11.63 -25.90 1.56
CA GLU A 283 -11.23 -26.33 0.24
C GLU A 283 -11.76 -25.37 -0.83
N VAL A 284 -11.02 -25.26 -1.93
CA VAL A 284 -11.41 -24.41 -3.05
C VAL A 284 -12.62 -25.05 -3.75
N ARG A 285 -13.83 -24.63 -3.37
CA ARG A 285 -15.06 -24.92 -4.10
C ARG A 285 -15.13 -24.14 -5.41
N SER A 286 -15.46 -24.81 -6.50
CA SER A 286 -15.67 -24.17 -7.81
C SER A 286 -16.99 -23.39 -7.84
N GLU A 287 -17.11 -22.30 -7.09
CA GLU A 287 -18.21 -21.35 -7.24
C GLU A 287 -17.69 -20.14 -8.02
N ASP A 288 -18.36 -19.80 -9.13
CA ASP A 288 -18.02 -18.80 -10.17
C ASP A 288 -17.04 -19.28 -11.28
N ILE A 289 -17.54 -20.15 -12.16
CA ILE A 289 -16.85 -20.79 -13.31
C ILE A 289 -16.05 -19.79 -14.18
N LYS A 290 -16.52 -18.54 -14.34
CA LYS A 290 -15.85 -17.52 -15.16
C LYS A 290 -14.65 -16.89 -14.47
N THR A 291 -14.81 -16.40 -13.24
CA THR A 291 -13.69 -15.80 -12.50
C THR A 291 -12.63 -16.84 -12.19
N PHE A 292 -13.03 -18.05 -11.81
CA PHE A 292 -12.09 -19.12 -11.51
C PHE A 292 -11.24 -19.45 -12.73
N SER A 293 -11.84 -19.73 -13.89
CA SER A 293 -11.07 -20.02 -15.12
C SER A 293 -10.13 -18.88 -15.53
N GLN A 294 -10.54 -17.62 -15.38
CA GLN A 294 -9.67 -16.46 -15.64
C GLN A 294 -8.50 -16.37 -14.65
N LEU A 295 -8.76 -16.66 -13.37
CA LEU A 295 -7.72 -16.70 -12.34
C LEU A 295 -6.75 -17.86 -12.58
N GLU A 296 -7.23 -19.02 -13.01
CA GLU A 296 -6.33 -20.13 -13.38
C GLU A 296 -5.45 -19.75 -14.56
N ALA A 297 -6.03 -19.21 -15.63
CA ALA A 297 -5.31 -18.75 -16.81
C ALA A 297 -4.24 -17.69 -16.47
N LEU A 298 -4.52 -16.78 -15.51
CA LEU A 298 -3.56 -15.75 -15.08
C LEU A 298 -2.27 -16.33 -14.50
N PHE A 299 -2.36 -17.47 -13.82
CA PHE A 299 -1.19 -18.15 -13.23
C PHE A 299 -0.57 -19.19 -14.18
N ASP A 300 -1.36 -19.75 -15.11
CA ASP A 300 -0.92 -20.77 -16.06
C ASP A 300 -0.33 -20.20 -17.38
N ALA A 301 -0.56 -18.93 -17.72
CA ALA A 301 -0.06 -18.27 -18.95
C ALA A 301 1.48 -18.12 -19.09
N GLU A 302 2.26 -18.70 -18.17
CA GLU A 302 3.73 -18.57 -18.12
C GLU A 302 4.45 -19.92 -17.92
N LYS A 303 3.76 -21.07 -18.02
CA LYS A 303 4.41 -22.38 -18.18
C LYS A 303 4.73 -22.64 -19.64
#